data_AF-A0A066YJG9-F1
#
_entry.id   AF-A0A066YJG9-F1
#
_cell.length_a   1.000
_cell.length_b   1.000
_cell.length_c   1.000
_cell.angle_alpha   90.00
_cell.angle_beta   90.00
_cell.angle_gamma   90.00
#
_symmetry.space_group_name_H-M   'P 1'
#
loop_
_entity.id
_entity.type
_entity.pdbx_description
1 polymer ?
#
loop_
_entity_poly.entity_id
_entity_poly.type
_entity_poly.pdbx_seq_one_letter_code
_entity_poly.pdbx_strand_id
1 'polypeptide(L)'
;MSRPVSWLFRAGELAAEAGLALRDAKRSYRTLPRESWHRMRTDAFGADPRGGRLHRVRNSPHFVDGSFRNPVPTRRLAYGHTPLALMRTRLTSDQGRRSPSAAVPVHRLLPADLSEPPASGLRLTWLGHATVLAELDGVRVLFDPVWSERVSPFDWIGPKRLHPVPLPLSELGPVDVVVISHDHYDHLDMATVRALAAGDAVFAVPLGIGAHLEHWGVSPRRIVDLDWWESVELDGLRLTATPARHYCSRGPRPSGKFLWSSWVVEGKRHRLFHSGDTGWFPGFADIGERFGPFDATLMQVGAYSEHWPEVHLTPEEAVQAHRDLGGKLLVPIHWGTFDLAPHPWEEPAERTVAAAHAAGVTVAVPRPGKPFEPADPPPVKLWWRAVAAAPSGADLLVPDGLAPGVPDSPAALTAPRARTPRWPPPGRPARRARRRPGRHGQAPGHQVRRRPPRFREARPGRRARTVPRPGRRGPPVLTPAGGSSRLT
;
A
#
# COMPACT_ATOMS: atom_id res chain seq x y z
N MET A 1 -6.46 -38.33 14.81
CA MET A 1 -7.46 -37.94 13.81
C MET A 1 -8.57 -37.18 14.54
N SER A 2 -8.52 -35.85 14.53
CA SER A 2 -9.50 -35.01 15.23
C SER A 2 -10.46 -34.43 14.20
N ARG A 3 -11.75 -34.72 14.35
CA ARG A 3 -12.81 -34.23 13.47
C ARG A 3 -12.85 -32.69 13.48
N PRO A 4 -13.10 -32.02 12.34
CA PRO A 4 -13.25 -30.56 12.33
C PRO A 4 -14.54 -30.20 13.07
N VAL A 5 -14.41 -29.45 14.15
CA VAL A 5 -15.57 -28.89 14.85
C VAL A 5 -16.16 -27.82 13.96
N SER A 6 -17.31 -28.13 13.37
CA SER A 6 -18.10 -27.22 12.54
C SER A 6 -18.44 -25.95 13.33
N TRP A 7 -18.39 -24.79 12.67
CA TRP A 7 -18.75 -23.49 13.24
C TRP A 7 -20.15 -23.49 13.89
N LEU A 8 -21.07 -24.32 13.37
CA LEU A 8 -22.43 -24.49 13.90
C LEU A 8 -22.42 -25.12 15.30
N PHE A 9 -21.43 -25.94 15.60
CA PHE A 9 -21.31 -26.63 16.89
C PHE A 9 -20.90 -25.65 17.99
N ARG A 10 -19.92 -24.77 17.70
CA ARG A 10 -19.46 -23.76 18.65
C ARG A 10 -20.44 -22.58 18.79
N ALA A 11 -21.14 -22.21 17.71
CA ALA A 11 -22.26 -21.28 17.77
C ALA A 11 -23.43 -21.86 18.56
N GLY A 12 -23.65 -23.19 18.47
CA GLY A 12 -24.63 -23.92 19.27
C GLY A 12 -24.27 -23.96 20.77
N GLU A 13 -23.01 -24.21 21.12
CA GLU A 13 -22.53 -24.17 22.51
C GLU A 13 -22.69 -22.77 23.13
N LEU A 14 -22.34 -21.71 22.40
CA LEU A 14 -22.49 -20.32 22.86
C LEU A 14 -23.96 -19.87 22.94
N ALA A 15 -24.84 -20.38 22.07
CA ALA A 15 -26.28 -20.12 22.15
C ALA A 15 -26.92 -20.84 23.35
N ALA A 16 -26.45 -22.06 23.67
CA ALA A 16 -26.89 -22.82 24.83
C ALA A 16 -26.43 -22.17 26.16
N GLU A 17 -25.19 -21.68 26.25
CA GLU A 17 -24.70 -20.92 27.42
C GLU A 17 -25.43 -19.58 27.62
N ALA A 18 -25.97 -18.99 26.55
CA ALA A 18 -26.75 -17.75 26.57
C ALA A 18 -28.27 -17.96 26.66
N GLY A 19 -28.75 -19.21 26.79
CA GLY A 19 -30.18 -19.54 26.94
C GLY A 19 -31.05 -19.32 25.69
N LEU A 20 -30.45 -19.26 24.50
CA LEU A 20 -31.16 -19.00 23.24
C LEU A 20 -31.31 -20.28 22.42
N ALA A 21 -32.54 -20.66 22.10
CA ALA A 21 -32.84 -21.85 21.30
C ALA A 21 -32.35 -21.69 19.84
N LEU A 22 -31.79 -22.77 19.27
CA LEU A 22 -31.18 -22.83 17.93
C LEU A 22 -32.09 -22.41 16.74
N ARG A 23 -33.39 -22.16 16.97
CA ARG A 23 -34.31 -21.69 15.93
C ARG A 23 -34.20 -20.18 15.63
N ASP A 24 -33.55 -19.39 16.49
CA ASP A 24 -33.42 -17.93 16.30
C ASP A 24 -32.08 -17.48 15.68
N ALA A 25 -31.15 -18.41 15.44
CA ALA A 25 -29.81 -18.11 14.90
C ALA A 25 -29.81 -17.54 13.46
N LYS A 26 -30.93 -17.62 12.73
CA LYS A 26 -31.07 -17.09 11.37
C LYS A 26 -31.47 -15.61 11.29
N ARG A 27 -31.80 -14.93 12.40
CA ARG A 27 -32.29 -13.53 12.37
C ARG A 27 -31.47 -12.49 13.14
N SER A 28 -30.34 -12.84 13.76
CA SER A 28 -29.72 -11.99 14.80
C SER A 28 -28.21 -11.69 14.67
N TYR A 29 -27.68 -11.42 13.47
CA TYR A 29 -26.37 -10.72 13.38
C TYR A 29 -26.47 -9.21 13.64
N ARG A 30 -27.69 -8.64 13.51
CA ARG A 30 -27.94 -7.20 13.70
C ARG A 30 -28.25 -6.79 15.14
N THR A 31 -28.44 -7.75 16.05
CA THR A 31 -28.96 -7.54 17.41
C THR A 31 -27.98 -7.90 18.52
N LEU A 32 -26.76 -8.33 18.19
CA LEU A 32 -25.75 -8.60 19.22
C LEU A 32 -25.37 -7.31 19.97
N PRO A 33 -25.44 -7.29 21.32
CA PRO A 33 -25.05 -6.13 22.13
C PRO A 33 -23.63 -5.67 21.82
N ARG A 34 -23.35 -4.37 21.91
CA ARG A 34 -22.01 -3.78 21.70
C ARG A 34 -20.90 -4.55 22.44
N GLU A 35 -21.20 -5.00 23.65
CA GLU A 35 -20.30 -5.73 24.55
C GLU A 35 -19.87 -7.11 24.02
N SER A 36 -20.73 -7.80 23.27
CA SER A 36 -20.43 -9.11 22.68
C SER A 36 -19.46 -9.01 21.49
N TRP A 37 -19.46 -7.88 20.78
CA TRP A 37 -18.52 -7.62 19.68
C TRP A 37 -17.12 -7.23 20.16
N HIS A 38 -16.99 -6.59 21.31
CA HIS A 38 -15.69 -6.31 21.93
C HIS A 38 -14.89 -7.59 22.20
N ARG A 39 -15.57 -8.72 22.41
CA ARG A 39 -14.94 -10.05 22.62
C ARG A 39 -14.43 -10.71 21.33
N MET A 40 -14.83 -10.25 20.14
CA MET A 40 -14.38 -10.79 18.85
C MET A 40 -13.42 -9.84 18.09
N ARG A 41 -13.20 -8.63 18.59
CA ARG A 41 -12.34 -7.63 17.94
C ARG A 41 -10.88 -7.94 18.26
N THR A 42 -10.21 -8.65 17.35
CA THR A 42 -8.75 -8.83 17.39
C THR A 42 -8.02 -7.50 17.16
N ASP A 43 -6.74 -7.43 17.52
CA ASP A 43 -5.89 -6.25 17.26
C ASP A 43 -5.88 -5.85 15.78
N ALA A 44 -6.03 -6.82 14.87
CA ALA A 44 -5.99 -6.62 13.42
C ALA A 44 -7.09 -5.68 12.89
N PHE A 45 -8.18 -5.49 13.65
CA PHE A 45 -9.24 -4.52 13.34
C PHE A 45 -8.82 -3.06 13.54
N GLY A 46 -7.69 -2.80 14.20
CA GLY A 46 -7.18 -1.46 14.44
C GLY A 46 -8.03 -0.62 15.42
N ALA A 47 -7.67 0.65 15.55
CA ALA A 47 -8.34 1.64 16.40
C ALA A 47 -8.94 2.82 15.63
N ASP A 48 -9.98 3.43 16.19
CA ASP A 48 -10.57 4.68 15.66
C ASP A 48 -9.68 5.90 15.98
N PRO A 49 -9.64 6.91 15.09
CA PRO A 49 -8.95 8.16 15.38
C PRO A 49 -9.58 8.88 16.59
N ARG A 50 -8.72 9.52 17.39
CA ARG A 50 -9.06 10.29 18.60
C ARG A 50 -8.25 11.59 18.64
N GLY A 51 -8.60 12.48 19.57
CA GLY A 51 -7.84 13.72 19.83
C GLY A 51 -7.60 14.56 18.58
N GLY A 52 -6.37 15.06 18.41
CA GLY A 52 -5.98 15.90 17.27
C GLY A 52 -6.21 15.26 15.90
N ARG A 53 -6.02 13.94 15.77
CA ARG A 53 -6.27 13.22 14.51
C ARG A 53 -7.75 13.21 14.15
N LEU A 54 -8.64 12.94 15.12
CA LEU A 54 -10.09 13.02 14.89
C LEU A 54 -10.54 14.44 14.59
N HIS A 55 -9.92 15.45 15.21
CA HIS A 55 -10.19 16.85 14.90
C HIS A 55 -9.83 17.18 13.44
N ARG A 56 -8.67 16.74 12.94
CA ARG A 56 -8.31 16.87 11.51
C ARG A 56 -9.29 16.17 10.60
N VAL A 57 -9.67 14.92 10.90
CA VAL A 57 -10.68 14.17 10.12
C VAL A 57 -11.98 14.96 10.01
N ARG A 58 -12.50 15.51 11.11
CA ARG A 58 -13.77 16.24 11.13
C ARG A 58 -13.73 17.59 10.43
N ASN A 59 -12.56 18.21 10.34
CA ASN A 59 -12.37 19.50 9.69
C ASN A 59 -11.87 19.38 8.23
N SER A 60 -11.68 18.17 7.74
CA SER A 60 -11.38 17.92 6.33
C SER A 60 -12.54 18.43 5.45
N PRO A 61 -12.25 19.14 4.36
CA PRO A 61 -13.28 19.52 3.38
C PRO A 61 -13.88 18.29 2.66
N HIS A 62 -13.21 17.14 2.72
CA HIS A 62 -13.64 15.89 2.10
C HIS A 62 -14.47 15.00 3.04
N PHE A 63 -14.58 15.37 4.32
CA PHE A 63 -15.38 14.68 5.33
C PHE A 63 -16.75 15.35 5.50
N VAL A 64 -17.78 14.78 4.87
CA VAL A 64 -19.13 15.36 4.80
C VAL A 64 -20.16 14.40 5.41
N ASP A 65 -21.01 14.91 6.29
CA ASP A 65 -22.05 14.17 7.03
C ASP A 65 -21.54 12.93 7.77
N GLY A 66 -20.36 13.03 8.39
CA GLY A 66 -19.80 11.95 9.19
C GLY A 66 -19.03 10.88 8.41
N SER A 67 -18.74 11.11 7.13
CA SER A 67 -17.91 10.21 6.31
C SER A 67 -17.11 10.94 5.24
N PHE A 68 -15.93 10.42 4.90
CA PHE A 68 -15.26 10.80 3.66
C PHE A 68 -16.09 10.45 2.43
N ARG A 69 -16.06 11.33 1.41
CA ARG A 69 -16.83 11.18 0.17
C ARG A 69 -15.91 10.99 -1.04
N ASN A 70 -16.31 10.11 -1.96
CA ASN A 70 -15.58 9.92 -3.22
C ASN A 70 -15.64 11.17 -4.10
N PRO A 71 -14.65 11.39 -4.99
CA PRO A 71 -14.62 12.55 -5.90
C PRO A 71 -15.80 12.57 -6.88
N VAL A 72 -16.36 11.40 -7.16
CA VAL A 72 -17.56 11.19 -7.97
C VAL A 72 -18.56 10.34 -7.19
N PRO A 73 -19.89 10.46 -7.46
CA PRO A 73 -20.88 9.57 -6.88
C PRO A 73 -20.48 8.10 -7.07
N THR A 74 -20.43 7.36 -5.96
CA THR A 74 -19.85 6.01 -5.94
C THR A 74 -20.70 5.04 -5.15
N ARG A 75 -20.97 3.87 -5.73
CA ARG A 75 -21.66 2.72 -5.16
C ARG A 75 -20.65 1.63 -4.89
N ARG A 76 -20.60 1.15 -3.64
CA ARG A 76 -19.70 0.05 -3.23
C ARG A 76 -20.11 -1.31 -3.81
N LEU A 77 -21.39 -1.48 -4.10
CA LEU A 77 -21.98 -2.65 -4.77
C LEU A 77 -22.96 -2.16 -5.83
N ALA A 78 -22.96 -2.81 -6.99
CA ALA A 78 -23.86 -2.48 -8.10
C ALA A 78 -25.33 -2.72 -7.73
N TYR A 79 -26.24 -1.95 -8.34
CA TYR A 79 -27.69 -2.10 -8.15
C TYR A 79 -28.16 -3.45 -8.73
N GLY A 80 -28.99 -4.20 -7.98
CA GLY A 80 -29.53 -5.48 -8.43
C GLY A 80 -28.70 -6.73 -8.11
N HIS A 81 -27.44 -6.57 -7.66
CA HIS A 81 -26.60 -7.70 -7.25
C HIS A 81 -26.85 -8.07 -5.78
N THR A 82 -27.70 -9.08 -5.58
CA THR A 82 -27.97 -9.63 -4.25
C THR A 82 -26.79 -10.50 -3.76
N PRO A 83 -26.67 -10.78 -2.44
CA PRO A 83 -25.73 -11.78 -1.95
C PRO A 83 -25.84 -13.14 -2.68
N LEU A 84 -27.05 -13.48 -3.14
CA LEU A 84 -27.31 -14.67 -3.95
C LEU A 84 -26.67 -14.57 -5.35
N ALA A 85 -26.69 -13.40 -6.00
CA ALA A 85 -26.02 -13.18 -7.27
C ALA A 85 -24.50 -13.29 -7.16
N LEU A 86 -23.91 -12.74 -6.07
CA LEU A 86 -22.49 -12.89 -5.78
C LEU A 86 -22.13 -14.36 -5.51
N MET A 87 -22.94 -15.06 -4.72
CA MET A 87 -22.77 -16.49 -4.46
C MET A 87 -22.87 -17.31 -5.75
N ARG A 88 -23.86 -17.04 -6.61
CA ARG A 88 -24.00 -17.68 -7.92
C ARG A 88 -22.77 -17.45 -8.76
N THR A 89 -22.30 -16.20 -8.86
CA THR A 89 -21.09 -15.85 -9.62
C THR A 89 -19.87 -16.61 -9.11
N ARG A 90 -19.70 -16.74 -7.78
CA ARG A 90 -18.61 -17.53 -7.20
C ARG A 90 -18.72 -19.04 -7.47
N LEU A 91 -19.93 -19.56 -7.67
CA LEU A 91 -20.15 -20.97 -7.99
C LEU A 91 -20.02 -21.25 -9.49
N THR A 92 -20.30 -20.25 -10.33
CA THR A 92 -20.27 -20.37 -11.79
C THR A 92 -19.01 -19.77 -12.42
N SER A 93 -18.19 -19.03 -11.68
CA SER A 93 -16.89 -18.55 -12.12
C SER A 93 -15.98 -19.73 -12.43
N ASP A 94 -14.97 -19.52 -13.28
CA ASP A 94 -14.01 -20.56 -13.62
C ASP A 94 -13.09 -20.87 -12.43
N GLN A 95 -13.60 -21.67 -11.49
CA GLN A 95 -12.89 -22.02 -10.25
C GLN A 95 -11.54 -22.68 -10.53
N GLY A 96 -11.39 -23.37 -11.67
CA GLY A 96 -10.14 -24.00 -12.10
C GLY A 96 -9.05 -23.00 -12.48
N ARG A 97 -9.44 -21.77 -12.86
CA ARG A 97 -8.52 -20.69 -13.24
C ARG A 97 -8.43 -19.56 -12.20
N ARG A 98 -9.04 -19.71 -11.02
CA ARG A 98 -8.86 -18.75 -9.90
C ARG A 98 -7.61 -18.99 -9.06
N SER A 99 -6.84 -20.01 -9.40
CA SER A 99 -5.55 -20.31 -8.80
C SER A 99 -4.61 -20.89 -9.87
N PRO A 100 -3.30 -20.72 -9.72
CA PRO A 100 -2.33 -21.26 -10.67
C PRO A 100 -2.31 -22.80 -10.60
N SER A 101 -2.04 -23.43 -11.75
CA SER A 101 -1.92 -24.88 -11.89
C SER A 101 -0.58 -25.43 -11.38
N ALA A 102 0.41 -24.54 -11.22
CA ALA A 102 1.73 -24.82 -10.67
C ALA A 102 2.23 -23.64 -9.80
N ALA A 103 3.38 -23.79 -9.15
CA ALA A 103 3.95 -22.72 -8.34
C ALA A 103 4.27 -21.48 -9.22
N VAL A 104 3.76 -20.32 -8.82
CA VAL A 104 4.06 -19.05 -9.48
C VAL A 104 5.58 -18.82 -9.51
N PRO A 105 6.19 -18.52 -10.67
CA PRO A 105 7.62 -18.29 -10.75
C PRO A 105 7.96 -16.95 -10.08
N VAL A 106 8.55 -17.02 -8.89
CA VAL A 106 9.05 -15.88 -8.13
C VAL A 106 10.55 -15.74 -8.35
N HIS A 107 11.03 -14.54 -8.63
CA HIS A 107 12.44 -14.24 -8.54
C HIS A 107 12.81 -14.11 -7.06
N ARG A 108 13.67 -15.02 -6.58
CA ARG A 108 14.19 -14.93 -5.22
C ARG A 108 15.13 -13.73 -5.13
N LEU A 109 14.58 -12.62 -4.64
CA LEU A 109 15.33 -11.40 -4.38
C LEU A 109 16.32 -11.68 -3.23
N LEU A 110 17.56 -11.24 -3.41
CA LEU A 110 18.62 -11.33 -2.42
C LEU A 110 19.02 -9.92 -1.96
N PRO A 111 19.52 -9.75 -0.72
CA PRO A 111 20.02 -8.46 -0.27
C PRO A 111 21.08 -7.84 -1.19
N ALA A 112 21.87 -8.68 -1.88
CA ALA A 112 22.88 -8.25 -2.85
C ALA A 112 22.27 -7.59 -4.11
N ASP A 113 21.04 -7.96 -4.49
CA ASP A 113 20.35 -7.32 -5.63
C ASP A 113 19.95 -5.87 -5.30
N LEU A 114 19.92 -5.53 -4.01
CA LEU A 114 19.60 -4.21 -3.48
C LEU A 114 20.83 -3.51 -2.86
N SER A 115 22.04 -4.06 -2.95
CA SER A 115 23.20 -3.47 -2.27
C SER A 115 23.77 -2.26 -3.01
N GLU A 116 23.75 -2.30 -4.34
CA GLU A 116 24.22 -1.21 -5.18
C GLU A 116 23.06 -0.29 -5.57
N PRO A 117 23.18 1.05 -5.44
CA PRO A 117 22.17 1.99 -5.90
C PRO A 117 21.86 1.85 -7.40
N PRO A 118 20.62 2.13 -7.85
CA PRO A 118 20.28 2.06 -9.27
C PRO A 118 21.02 3.14 -10.07
N ALA A 119 21.52 2.78 -11.25
CA ALA A 119 22.35 3.65 -12.08
C ALA A 119 21.58 4.88 -12.57
N SER A 120 20.31 4.71 -12.97
CA SER A 120 19.43 5.82 -13.32
C SER A 120 18.98 6.65 -12.12
N GLY A 121 19.10 6.10 -10.90
CA GLY A 121 18.50 6.65 -9.69
C GLY A 121 17.07 6.20 -9.42
N LEU A 122 16.49 5.33 -10.26
CA LEU A 122 15.17 4.73 -10.03
C LEU A 122 15.20 3.22 -10.28
N ARG A 123 14.84 2.44 -9.26
CA ARG A 123 14.60 0.99 -9.38
C ARG A 123 13.31 0.60 -8.69
N LEU A 124 12.55 -0.27 -9.36
CA LEU A 124 11.29 -0.80 -8.86
C LEU A 124 11.41 -2.30 -8.68
N THR A 125 10.86 -2.80 -7.57
CA THR A 125 10.74 -4.24 -7.30
C THR A 125 9.33 -4.54 -6.83
N TRP A 126 8.56 -5.23 -7.67
CA TRP A 126 7.22 -5.68 -7.29
C TRP A 126 7.29 -6.92 -6.41
N LEU A 127 6.86 -6.82 -5.15
CA LEU A 127 6.93 -7.91 -4.16
C LEU A 127 5.62 -8.73 -4.07
N GLY A 128 4.68 -8.43 -4.96
CA GLY A 128 3.36 -9.04 -5.04
C GLY A 128 2.26 -8.12 -4.50
N HIS A 129 1.08 -8.27 -5.08
CA HIS A 129 -0.12 -7.48 -4.81
C HIS A 129 0.12 -5.99 -5.08
N ALA A 130 -0.22 -5.10 -4.16
CA ALA A 130 0.11 -3.67 -4.21
C ALA A 130 1.49 -3.33 -3.62
N THR A 131 2.24 -4.33 -3.12
CA THR A 131 3.54 -4.11 -2.50
C THR A 131 4.64 -3.88 -3.54
N VAL A 132 5.20 -2.68 -3.55
CA VAL A 132 6.34 -2.30 -4.40
C VAL A 132 7.39 -1.64 -3.52
N LEU A 133 8.63 -2.11 -3.64
CA LEU A 133 9.81 -1.39 -3.17
C LEU A 133 10.29 -0.49 -4.32
N ALA A 134 10.36 0.82 -4.06
CA ALA A 134 10.96 1.80 -4.96
C ALA A 134 12.22 2.39 -4.32
N GLU A 135 13.34 2.33 -5.03
CA GLU A 135 14.53 3.13 -4.74
C GLU A 135 14.51 4.33 -5.65
N LEU A 136 14.14 5.48 -5.12
CA LEU A 136 13.86 6.71 -5.86
C LEU A 136 14.76 7.83 -5.36
N ASP A 137 15.68 8.28 -6.22
CA ASP A 137 16.65 9.35 -5.94
C ASP A 137 17.44 9.17 -4.63
N GLY A 138 17.73 7.93 -4.28
CA GLY A 138 18.50 7.55 -3.08
C GLY A 138 17.65 7.24 -1.85
N VAL A 139 16.32 7.26 -1.96
CA VAL A 139 15.39 6.98 -0.86
C VAL A 139 14.58 5.71 -1.15
N ARG A 140 14.40 4.86 -0.14
CA ARG A 140 13.60 3.63 -0.21
C ARG A 140 12.17 3.88 0.26
N VAL A 141 11.25 3.80 -0.69
CA VAL A 141 9.81 3.91 -0.46
C VAL A 141 9.17 2.53 -0.62
N LEU A 142 8.43 2.09 0.40
CA LEU A 142 7.70 0.83 0.42
C LEU A 142 6.20 1.10 0.42
N PHE A 143 5.54 0.78 -0.69
CA PHE A 143 4.10 0.97 -0.86
C PHE A 143 3.32 -0.26 -0.37
N ASP A 144 2.21 -0.04 0.33
CA ASP A 144 1.22 -1.03 0.76
C ASP A 144 1.83 -2.40 1.15
N PRO A 145 2.69 -2.44 2.17
CA PRO A 145 3.47 -3.63 2.47
C PRO A 145 2.63 -4.72 3.15
N VAL A 146 2.60 -5.90 2.53
CA VAL A 146 1.92 -7.10 3.06
C VAL A 146 2.83 -8.32 3.00
N TRP A 147 3.40 -8.72 4.14
CA TRP A 147 4.18 -9.95 4.28
C TRP A 147 3.36 -11.14 4.78
N SER A 148 2.16 -10.90 5.30
CA SER A 148 1.29 -11.97 5.80
C SER A 148 0.90 -12.99 4.72
N GLU A 149 0.76 -14.25 5.14
CA GLU A 149 0.27 -15.34 4.29
C GLU A 149 -1.20 -15.14 3.89
N ARG A 150 -1.99 -14.49 4.75
CA ARG A 150 -3.40 -14.18 4.53
C ARG A 150 -3.71 -12.72 4.76
N VAL A 151 -4.66 -12.20 4.00
CA VAL A 151 -5.19 -10.83 4.12
C VAL A 151 -6.55 -10.89 4.81
N SER A 152 -6.52 -10.90 6.14
CA SER A 152 -7.69 -11.15 6.99
C SER A 152 -7.46 -10.67 8.42
N PRO A 153 -8.53 -10.36 9.20
CA PRO A 153 -8.40 -10.16 10.64
C PRO A 153 -7.99 -11.42 11.41
N PHE A 154 -7.96 -12.59 10.75
CA PHE A 154 -7.68 -13.89 11.33
C PHE A 154 -6.64 -14.65 10.49
N ASP A 155 -5.78 -15.43 11.13
CA ASP A 155 -4.71 -16.22 10.50
C ASP A 155 -5.20 -17.53 9.85
N TRP A 156 -6.39 -18.02 10.23
CA TRP A 156 -6.94 -19.30 9.77
C TRP A 156 -7.96 -19.18 8.63
N ILE A 157 -8.48 -17.99 8.34
CA ILE A 157 -9.52 -17.76 7.32
C ILE A 157 -9.23 -16.50 6.51
N GLY A 158 -9.72 -16.46 5.28
CA GLY A 158 -9.57 -15.34 4.36
C GLY A 158 -8.60 -15.66 3.21
N PRO A 159 -8.47 -14.75 2.23
CA PRO A 159 -7.65 -14.99 1.05
C PRO A 159 -6.20 -15.27 1.44
N LYS A 160 -5.66 -16.36 0.88
CA LYS A 160 -4.27 -16.79 1.07
C LYS A 160 -3.46 -16.38 -0.16
N ARG A 161 -2.21 -16.02 0.06
CA ARG A 161 -1.26 -15.67 -1.00
C ARG A 161 -1.02 -16.86 -1.95
N LEU A 162 -0.94 -16.59 -3.25
CA LEU A 162 -0.70 -17.58 -4.31
C LEU A 162 0.77 -17.96 -4.50
N HIS A 163 1.69 -17.17 -3.92
CA HIS A 163 3.13 -17.37 -4.01
C HIS A 163 3.80 -16.93 -2.69
N PRO A 164 5.02 -17.37 -2.35
CA PRO A 164 5.73 -16.81 -1.20
C PRO A 164 6.12 -15.34 -1.47
N VAL A 165 6.26 -14.53 -0.41
CA VAL A 165 6.84 -13.19 -0.56
C VAL A 165 8.28 -13.34 -1.08
N PRO A 166 8.73 -12.55 -2.07
CA PRO A 166 10.01 -12.79 -2.73
C PRO A 166 11.26 -12.64 -1.85
N LEU A 167 11.14 -11.91 -0.73
CA LEU A 167 12.19 -11.65 0.24
C LEU A 167 11.59 -11.60 1.66
N PRO A 168 12.21 -12.23 2.67
CA PRO A 168 11.82 -12.03 4.06
C PRO A 168 11.96 -10.56 4.48
N LEU A 169 11.03 -10.03 5.28
CA LEU A 169 11.04 -8.62 5.67
C LEU A 169 12.32 -8.23 6.43
N SER A 170 12.88 -9.16 7.22
CA SER A 170 14.16 -8.97 7.93
C SER A 170 15.37 -8.82 7.01
N GLU A 171 15.26 -9.21 5.75
CA GLU A 171 16.33 -9.14 4.75
C GLU A 171 16.16 -7.98 3.78
N LEU A 172 15.05 -7.21 3.87
CA LEU A 172 14.76 -6.06 3.00
C LEU A 172 15.79 -4.92 3.15
N GLY A 173 16.46 -4.86 4.30
CA GLY A 173 17.29 -3.72 4.67
C GLY A 173 16.47 -2.52 5.13
N PRO A 174 17.10 -1.34 5.27
CA PRO A 174 16.40 -0.14 5.72
C PRO A 174 15.35 0.30 4.69
N VAL A 175 14.22 0.80 5.22
CA VAL A 175 13.15 1.48 4.48
C VAL A 175 13.01 2.86 5.12
N ASP A 176 13.03 3.89 4.29
CA ASP A 176 12.97 5.27 4.76
C ASP A 176 11.51 5.71 4.94
N VAL A 177 10.68 5.40 3.93
CA VAL A 177 9.26 5.78 3.92
C VAL A 177 8.37 4.56 3.60
N VAL A 178 7.33 4.39 4.39
CA VAL A 178 6.23 3.46 4.12
C VAL A 178 5.01 4.27 3.70
N VAL A 179 4.43 3.93 2.55
CA VAL A 179 3.23 4.59 2.02
C VAL A 179 2.06 3.62 2.10
N ILE A 180 0.97 4.04 2.73
CA ILE A 180 -0.28 3.26 2.79
C ILE A 180 -1.35 3.98 1.99
N SER A 181 -2.03 3.29 1.08
CA SER A 181 -3.12 3.85 0.27
C SER A 181 -4.45 3.89 1.02
N HIS A 182 -4.80 2.82 1.75
CA HIS A 182 -6.06 2.72 2.50
C HIS A 182 -6.03 1.58 3.54
N ASP A 183 -7.14 1.37 4.27
CA ASP A 183 -7.16 0.50 5.44
C ASP A 183 -7.55 -0.97 5.18
N HIS A 184 -7.72 -1.46 3.94
CA HIS A 184 -8.07 -2.86 3.74
C HIS A 184 -6.91 -3.81 4.12
N TYR A 185 -7.25 -5.07 4.43
CA TYR A 185 -6.29 -6.05 4.97
C TYR A 185 -5.17 -6.43 4.00
N ASP A 186 -5.40 -6.25 2.71
CA ASP A 186 -4.47 -6.51 1.62
C ASP A 186 -3.61 -5.30 1.23
N HIS A 187 -3.81 -4.15 1.90
CA HIS A 187 -2.97 -2.95 1.76
C HIS A 187 -2.33 -2.51 3.08
N LEU A 188 -2.98 -2.85 4.20
CA LEU A 188 -2.54 -2.51 5.54
C LEU A 188 -2.50 -3.78 6.41
N ASP A 189 -1.34 -4.43 6.42
CA ASP A 189 -1.11 -5.65 7.20
C ASP A 189 -0.52 -5.34 8.58
N MET A 190 -1.24 -5.73 9.64
CA MET A 190 -0.84 -5.46 11.02
C MET A 190 0.51 -6.10 11.36
N ALA A 191 0.76 -7.34 10.91
CA ALA A 191 2.00 -8.05 11.24
C ALA A 191 3.20 -7.35 10.61
N THR A 192 3.07 -6.95 9.34
CA THR A 192 4.08 -6.16 8.62
C THR A 192 4.32 -4.81 9.28
N VAL A 193 3.27 -4.06 9.62
CA VAL A 193 3.40 -2.78 10.32
C VAL A 193 4.14 -2.95 11.65
N ARG A 194 3.79 -3.95 12.46
CA ARG A 194 4.47 -4.23 13.74
C ARG A 194 5.95 -4.52 13.56
N ALA A 195 6.31 -5.25 12.52
CA ALA A 195 7.71 -5.53 12.20
C ALA A 195 8.45 -4.26 11.75
N LEU A 196 7.84 -3.44 10.89
CA LEU A 196 8.40 -2.16 10.43
C LEU A 196 8.49 -1.11 11.54
N ALA A 197 7.61 -1.19 12.54
CA ALA A 197 7.64 -0.32 13.72
C ALA A 197 8.93 -0.49 14.54
N ALA A 198 9.67 -1.60 14.39
CA ALA A 198 10.96 -1.80 15.03
C ALA A 198 12.11 -1.02 14.36
N GLY A 199 11.94 -0.59 13.10
CA GLY A 199 12.89 0.28 12.39
C GLY A 199 12.52 1.75 12.50
N ASP A 200 13.16 2.58 11.67
CA ASP A 200 13.04 4.05 11.72
C ASP A 200 12.12 4.65 10.65
N ALA A 201 11.53 3.82 9.78
CA ALA A 201 10.69 4.27 8.68
C ALA A 201 9.58 5.24 9.13
N VAL A 202 9.36 6.28 8.33
CA VAL A 202 8.21 7.19 8.45
C VAL A 202 7.05 6.64 7.64
N PHE A 203 5.84 6.67 8.21
CA PHE A 203 4.62 6.20 7.58
C PHE A 203 3.80 7.39 7.07
N ALA A 204 3.66 7.51 5.75
CA ALA A 204 2.75 8.45 5.11
C ALA A 204 1.42 7.75 4.81
N VAL A 205 0.32 8.26 5.38
CA VAL A 205 -0.99 7.61 5.33
C VAL A 205 -2.13 8.63 5.13
N PRO A 206 -3.27 8.22 4.55
CA PRO A 206 -4.47 9.04 4.52
C PRO A 206 -4.99 9.37 5.93
N LEU A 207 -5.70 10.49 6.05
CA LEU A 207 -6.33 10.92 7.30
C LEU A 207 -7.09 9.79 8.00
N GLY A 208 -6.77 9.61 9.28
CA GLY A 208 -7.44 8.67 10.18
C GLY A 208 -6.72 7.33 10.28
N ILE A 209 -6.03 6.88 9.23
CA ILE A 209 -5.32 5.59 9.21
C ILE A 209 -4.19 5.54 10.23
N GLY A 210 -3.58 6.69 10.57
CA GLY A 210 -2.56 6.77 11.61
C GLY A 210 -3.00 6.23 12.97
N ALA A 211 -4.32 6.18 13.25
CA ALA A 211 -4.85 5.57 14.46
C ALA A 211 -4.61 4.05 14.54
N HIS A 212 -4.64 3.35 13.41
CA HIS A 212 -4.32 1.93 13.34
C HIS A 212 -2.83 1.69 13.60
N LEU A 213 -1.97 2.45 12.93
CA LEU A 213 -0.51 2.37 13.08
C LEU A 213 -0.07 2.64 14.53
N GLU A 214 -0.61 3.70 15.15
CA GLU A 214 -0.34 4.04 16.55
C GLU A 214 -0.80 2.93 17.50
N HIS A 215 -1.98 2.37 17.28
CA HIS A 215 -2.48 1.24 18.05
C HIS A 215 -1.59 -0.01 17.92
N TRP A 216 -0.94 -0.20 16.78
CA TRP A 216 -0.01 -1.30 16.53
C TRP A 216 1.44 -1.02 16.95
N GLY A 217 1.71 0.15 17.56
CA GLY A 217 2.99 0.46 18.18
C GLY A 217 3.92 1.35 17.34
N VAL A 218 3.46 1.90 16.21
CA VAL A 218 4.22 2.92 15.50
C VAL A 218 4.19 4.22 16.32
N SER A 219 5.36 4.83 16.53
CA SER A 219 5.45 6.11 17.25
C SER A 219 4.67 7.19 16.49
N PRO A 220 3.81 7.99 17.16
CA PRO A 220 3.07 9.08 16.51
C PRO A 220 3.95 10.09 15.77
N ARG A 221 5.22 10.24 16.16
CA ARG A 221 6.19 11.13 15.49
C ARG A 221 6.64 10.64 14.12
N ARG A 222 6.44 9.35 13.83
CA ARG A 222 6.76 8.71 12.54
C ARG A 222 5.52 8.50 11.69
N ILE A 223 4.38 9.10 12.04
CA ILE A 223 3.13 8.97 11.29
C ILE A 223 2.75 10.35 10.74
N VAL A 224 2.60 10.43 9.44
CA VAL A 224 2.11 11.62 8.74
C VAL A 224 0.74 11.28 8.15
N ASP A 225 -0.31 11.77 8.78
CA ASP A 225 -1.68 11.70 8.24
C ASP A 225 -1.89 12.85 7.23
N LEU A 226 -2.30 12.55 6.00
CA LEU A 226 -2.55 13.53 4.93
C LEU A 226 -3.97 13.42 4.39
N ASP A 227 -4.59 14.57 4.12
CA ASP A 227 -5.80 14.67 3.32
C ASP A 227 -5.46 14.69 1.83
N TRP A 228 -6.46 14.56 0.97
CA TRP A 228 -6.24 14.75 -0.47
C TRP A 228 -5.67 16.13 -0.76
N TRP A 229 -4.68 16.14 -1.65
CA TRP A 229 -3.88 17.29 -2.08
C TRP A 229 -2.95 17.87 -1.02
N GLU A 230 -2.88 17.29 0.18
CA GLU A 230 -1.82 17.62 1.14
C GLU A 230 -0.52 16.89 0.77
N SER A 231 0.60 17.59 0.96
CA SER A 231 1.94 17.05 0.73
C SER A 231 2.79 17.08 2.00
N VAL A 232 3.80 16.22 2.06
CA VAL A 232 4.88 16.26 3.05
C VAL A 232 6.23 16.05 2.37
N GLU A 233 7.26 16.73 2.88
CA GLU A 233 8.65 16.51 2.50
C GLU A 233 9.30 15.51 3.48
N LEU A 234 9.77 14.37 2.98
CA LEU A 234 10.45 13.31 3.74
C LEU A 234 11.72 12.89 3.00
N ASP A 235 12.87 13.04 3.64
CA ASP A 235 14.18 12.62 3.11
C ASP A 235 14.51 13.12 1.68
N GLY A 236 13.98 14.30 1.33
CA GLY A 236 14.17 14.91 0.00
C GLY A 236 13.19 14.42 -1.07
N LEU A 237 12.19 13.63 -0.68
CA LEU A 237 11.01 13.32 -1.47
C LEU A 237 9.83 14.17 -1.03
N ARG A 238 9.02 14.63 -1.99
CA ARG A 238 7.70 15.17 -1.74
C ARG A 238 6.65 14.10 -1.99
N LEU A 239 5.92 13.72 -0.95
CA LEU A 239 4.81 12.79 -1.04
C LEU A 239 3.51 13.56 -0.97
N THR A 240 2.62 13.33 -1.94
CA THR A 240 1.28 13.93 -1.97
C THR A 240 0.22 12.85 -2.00
N ALA A 241 -0.71 12.90 -1.03
CA ALA A 241 -1.89 12.06 -1.07
C ALA A 241 -2.85 12.63 -2.11
N THR A 242 -3.17 11.89 -3.16
CA THR A 242 -4.08 12.31 -4.23
C THR A 242 -5.41 11.57 -4.15
N PRO A 243 -6.49 12.12 -4.72
CA PRO A 243 -7.78 11.46 -4.69
C PRO A 243 -7.77 10.06 -5.30
N ALA A 244 -8.68 9.23 -4.79
CA ALA A 244 -8.99 7.91 -5.32
C ALA A 244 -10.49 7.65 -5.17
N ARG A 245 -11.02 6.73 -5.98
CA ARG A 245 -12.41 6.29 -5.94
C ARG A 245 -12.52 4.92 -5.26
N HIS A 246 -12.62 4.92 -3.93
CA HIS A 246 -12.64 3.69 -3.12
C HIS A 246 -13.37 3.87 -1.78
N TYR A 247 -13.04 3.05 -0.79
CA TYR A 247 -13.51 3.17 0.59
C TYR A 247 -12.55 2.47 1.57
N CYS A 248 -12.77 2.71 2.86
CA CYS A 248 -12.11 2.01 3.96
C CYS A 248 -13.10 1.13 4.74
N SER A 249 -12.66 -0.04 5.18
CA SER A 249 -13.42 -0.96 6.03
C SER A 249 -12.59 -2.13 6.56
N ARG A 250 -12.23 -2.11 7.85
CA ARG A 250 -11.66 -3.29 8.55
C ARG A 250 -12.65 -4.06 9.42
N GLY A 251 -13.68 -3.39 9.92
CA GLY A 251 -14.63 -3.93 10.88
C GLY A 251 -15.94 -4.40 10.28
N PRO A 252 -16.75 -5.16 11.04
CA PRO A 252 -18.10 -5.54 10.62
C PRO A 252 -19.04 -4.33 10.45
N ARG A 253 -18.66 -3.17 11.02
CA ARG A 253 -19.33 -1.89 10.79
C ARG A 253 -18.36 -0.95 10.07
N PRO A 254 -18.72 -0.45 8.88
CA PRO A 254 -17.92 0.57 8.21
C PRO A 254 -17.76 1.81 9.10
N SER A 255 -16.58 2.40 9.10
CA SER A 255 -16.31 3.69 9.73
C SER A 255 -16.06 4.71 8.65
N GLY A 256 -16.77 5.84 8.67
CA GLY A 256 -16.57 6.93 7.71
C GLY A 256 -15.30 7.74 7.94
N LYS A 257 -14.53 7.45 9.00
CA LYS A 257 -13.45 8.30 9.54
C LYS A 257 -12.06 8.02 8.95
N PHE A 258 -11.97 7.13 7.98
CA PHE A 258 -10.71 6.73 7.36
C PHE A 258 -10.77 7.09 5.88
N LEU A 259 -9.81 7.91 5.45
CA LEU A 259 -9.64 8.27 4.05
C LEU A 259 -8.91 7.16 3.30
N TRP A 260 -9.03 7.15 1.98
CA TRP A 260 -8.29 6.34 1.03
C TRP A 260 -7.65 7.26 -0.01
N SER A 261 -6.47 6.94 -0.51
CA SER A 261 -5.73 7.82 -1.42
C SER A 261 -4.94 7.02 -2.46
N SER A 262 -4.77 7.63 -3.62
CA SER A 262 -3.61 7.36 -4.47
C SER A 262 -2.45 8.24 -4.01
N TRP A 263 -1.25 8.00 -4.53
CA TRP A 263 -0.05 8.71 -4.09
C TRP A 263 0.82 9.17 -5.24
N VAL A 264 1.25 10.42 -5.15
CA VAL A 264 2.35 10.96 -5.95
C VAL A 264 3.60 11.01 -5.09
N VAL A 265 4.72 10.51 -5.61
CA VAL A 265 6.04 10.59 -4.98
C VAL A 265 6.99 11.28 -5.94
N GLU A 266 7.41 12.49 -5.59
CA GLU A 266 8.33 13.31 -6.37
C GLU A 266 9.71 13.34 -5.71
N GLY A 267 10.72 12.85 -6.41
CA GLY A 267 12.12 13.06 -6.07
C GLY A 267 12.71 14.23 -6.84
N LYS A 268 14.04 14.36 -6.77
CA LYS A 268 14.80 15.40 -7.46
C LYS A 268 14.80 15.22 -8.98
N ARG A 269 14.73 13.98 -9.45
CA ARG A 269 14.80 13.61 -10.87
C ARG A 269 13.63 12.75 -11.30
N HIS A 270 13.11 11.93 -10.39
CA HIS A 270 12.12 10.90 -10.72
C HIS A 270 10.77 11.14 -10.06
N ARG A 271 9.69 10.72 -10.71
CA ARG A 271 8.32 10.80 -10.21
C ARG A 271 7.59 9.48 -10.38
N LEU A 272 6.92 9.04 -9.32
CA LEU A 272 6.06 7.86 -9.34
C LEU A 272 4.62 8.23 -8.98
N PHE A 273 3.68 7.50 -9.58
CA PHE A 273 2.30 7.44 -9.13
C PHE A 273 1.99 6.05 -8.61
N HIS A 274 1.33 5.93 -7.47
CA HIS A 274 0.78 4.68 -6.94
C HIS A 274 -0.74 4.81 -6.80
N SER A 275 -1.49 3.94 -7.46
CA SER A 275 -2.95 4.08 -7.55
C SER A 275 -3.69 3.80 -6.26
N GLY A 276 -3.06 3.10 -5.29
CA GLY A 276 -3.80 2.32 -4.32
C GLY A 276 -4.74 1.36 -5.05
N ASP A 277 -5.94 1.21 -4.49
CA ASP A 277 -7.02 0.45 -5.08
C ASP A 277 -8.19 1.35 -5.37
N THR A 278 -8.35 1.75 -6.62
CA THR A 278 -9.29 2.80 -7.01
C THR A 278 -10.14 2.32 -8.17
N GLY A 279 -11.38 2.79 -8.27
CA GLY A 279 -12.14 2.74 -9.52
C GLY A 279 -11.73 3.87 -10.45
N TRP A 280 -12.22 3.83 -11.70
CA TRP A 280 -12.00 4.93 -12.64
C TRP A 280 -12.75 6.19 -12.21
N PHE A 281 -12.12 7.35 -12.37
CA PHE A 281 -12.71 8.68 -12.19
C PHE A 281 -11.90 9.73 -13.00
N PRO A 282 -12.50 10.86 -13.41
CA PRO A 282 -11.84 11.84 -14.28
C PRO A 282 -10.62 12.53 -13.64
N GLY A 283 -10.48 12.47 -12.32
CA GLY A 283 -9.39 13.14 -11.61
C GLY A 283 -8.00 12.56 -11.87
N PHE A 284 -7.86 11.43 -12.59
CA PHE A 284 -6.56 11.00 -13.11
C PHE A 284 -5.93 12.04 -14.04
N ALA A 285 -6.74 12.70 -14.89
CA ALA A 285 -6.27 13.77 -15.76
C ALA A 285 -5.81 14.99 -14.95
N ASP A 286 -6.56 15.38 -13.92
CA ASP A 286 -6.19 16.47 -13.01
C ASP A 286 -4.87 16.18 -12.27
N ILE A 287 -4.65 14.92 -11.85
CA ILE A 287 -3.39 14.50 -11.23
C ILE A 287 -2.25 14.55 -12.24
N GLY A 288 -2.48 14.06 -13.47
CA GLY A 288 -1.51 14.10 -14.56
C GLY A 288 -1.09 15.53 -14.92
N GLU A 289 -2.05 16.46 -15.03
CA GLU A 289 -1.78 17.87 -15.30
C GLU A 289 -0.94 18.54 -14.20
N ARG A 290 -1.21 18.21 -12.93
CA ARG A 290 -0.53 18.83 -11.77
C ARG A 290 0.86 18.28 -11.51
N PHE A 291 1.05 16.98 -11.68
CA PHE A 291 2.24 16.28 -11.19
C PHE A 291 3.01 15.52 -12.27
N GLY A 292 2.38 15.25 -13.42
CA GLY A 292 3.01 14.54 -14.51
C GLY A 292 4.11 15.35 -15.22
N PRO A 293 4.84 14.71 -16.15
CA PRO A 293 4.78 13.28 -16.45
C PRO A 293 5.45 12.42 -15.36
N PHE A 294 4.99 11.17 -15.21
CA PHE A 294 5.56 10.19 -14.27
C PHE A 294 6.51 9.22 -14.96
N ASP A 295 7.63 8.89 -14.33
CA ASP A 295 8.56 7.87 -14.84
C ASP A 295 7.94 6.48 -14.82
N ALA A 296 7.15 6.18 -13.79
CA ALA A 296 6.28 5.01 -13.79
C ALA A 296 4.99 5.24 -13.01
N THR A 297 3.91 4.56 -13.43
CA THR A 297 2.65 4.48 -12.71
C THR A 297 2.42 3.05 -12.24
N LEU A 298 2.31 2.86 -10.93
CA LEU A 298 1.97 1.60 -10.28
C LEU A 298 0.44 1.51 -10.23
N MET A 299 -0.16 0.81 -11.20
CA MET A 299 -1.60 0.80 -11.43
C MET A 299 -2.23 -0.52 -11.01
N GLN A 300 -3.24 -0.48 -10.15
CA GLN A 300 -4.09 -1.62 -9.84
C GLN A 300 -4.79 -2.10 -11.13
N VAL A 301 -4.72 -3.41 -11.37
CA VAL A 301 -5.36 -4.05 -12.54
C VAL A 301 -6.23 -5.26 -12.20
N GLY A 302 -6.25 -5.69 -10.93
CA GLY A 302 -7.02 -6.85 -10.47
C GLY A 302 -8.06 -6.50 -9.41
N ALA A 303 -8.80 -7.52 -8.97
CA ALA A 303 -9.93 -7.43 -8.05
C ALA A 303 -11.18 -6.69 -8.58
N TYR A 304 -11.25 -6.42 -9.88
CA TYR A 304 -12.45 -5.87 -10.52
C TYR A 304 -13.57 -6.90 -10.65
N SER A 305 -14.81 -6.42 -10.76
CA SER A 305 -16.01 -7.25 -10.86
C SER A 305 -17.21 -6.41 -11.26
N GLU A 306 -18.13 -7.00 -12.02
CA GLU A 306 -19.45 -6.40 -12.30
C GLU A 306 -20.26 -6.12 -11.04
N HIS A 307 -19.94 -6.78 -9.92
CA HIS A 307 -20.61 -6.58 -8.64
C HIS A 307 -20.18 -5.29 -7.93
N TRP A 308 -19.03 -4.72 -8.28
CA TRP A 308 -18.49 -3.49 -7.69
C TRP A 308 -17.66 -2.67 -8.71
N PRO A 309 -18.25 -2.34 -9.87
CA PRO A 309 -17.50 -1.80 -11.02
C PRO A 309 -16.97 -0.38 -10.76
N GLU A 310 -17.47 0.28 -9.72
CA GLU A 310 -17.16 1.68 -9.44
C GLU A 310 -15.93 1.87 -8.53
N VAL A 311 -15.37 0.81 -7.94
CA VAL A 311 -14.32 0.93 -6.89
C VAL A 311 -13.02 0.17 -7.18
N HIS A 312 -12.93 -0.54 -8.30
CA HIS A 312 -11.70 -1.15 -8.83
C HIS A 312 -11.62 -0.89 -10.33
N LEU A 313 -10.44 -0.54 -10.83
CA LEU A 313 -10.16 -0.40 -12.25
C LEU A 313 -10.22 -1.77 -12.92
N THR A 314 -10.83 -1.81 -14.11
CA THR A 314 -10.51 -2.85 -15.09
C THR A 314 -9.10 -2.64 -15.68
N PRO A 315 -8.48 -3.67 -16.25
CA PRO A 315 -7.18 -3.55 -16.91
C PRO A 315 -7.12 -2.46 -17.99
N GLU A 316 -8.20 -2.30 -18.76
CA GLU A 316 -8.32 -1.30 -19.82
C GLU A 316 -8.45 0.11 -19.24
N GLU A 317 -9.26 0.29 -18.19
CA GLU A 317 -9.35 1.56 -17.48
C GLU A 317 -8.03 1.94 -16.80
N ALA A 318 -7.24 0.96 -16.32
CA ALA A 318 -5.92 1.21 -15.77
C ALA A 318 -4.93 1.71 -16.83
N VAL A 319 -4.98 1.17 -18.06
CA VAL A 319 -4.21 1.67 -19.21
C VAL A 319 -4.66 3.08 -19.59
N GLN A 320 -5.97 3.36 -19.59
CA GLN A 320 -6.46 4.70 -19.86
C GLN A 320 -6.04 5.70 -18.78
N ALA A 321 -6.20 5.36 -17.50
CA ALA A 321 -5.78 6.19 -16.38
C ALA A 321 -4.27 6.46 -16.40
N HIS A 322 -3.44 5.48 -16.77
CA HIS A 322 -2.01 5.69 -17.00
C HIS A 322 -1.72 6.77 -18.05
N ARG A 323 -2.48 6.79 -19.15
CA ARG A 323 -2.36 7.83 -20.18
C ARG A 323 -2.83 9.19 -19.67
N ASP A 324 -3.95 9.24 -18.94
CA ASP A 324 -4.48 10.47 -18.34
C ASP A 324 -3.48 11.08 -17.33
N LEU A 325 -2.74 10.23 -16.62
CA LEU A 325 -1.66 10.63 -15.71
C LEU A 325 -0.39 11.12 -16.41
N GLY A 326 -0.25 10.91 -17.73
CA GLY A 326 1.00 11.19 -18.45
C GLY A 326 2.15 10.28 -18.01
N GLY A 327 1.87 9.01 -17.71
CA GLY A 327 2.90 8.03 -17.33
C GLY A 327 3.76 7.59 -18.52
N LYS A 328 5.06 7.35 -18.28
CA LYS A 328 5.98 6.78 -19.27
C LYS A 328 5.98 5.25 -19.29
N LEU A 329 5.94 4.63 -18.11
CA LEU A 329 5.91 3.18 -17.94
C LEU A 329 4.75 2.74 -17.05
N LEU A 330 3.91 1.83 -17.53
CA LEU A 330 2.86 1.20 -16.74
C LEU A 330 3.42 -0.03 -16.01
N VAL A 331 3.24 -0.10 -14.70
CA VAL A 331 3.57 -1.28 -13.89
C VAL A 331 2.27 -1.80 -13.25
N PRO A 332 1.73 -2.95 -13.68
CA PRO A 332 0.50 -3.49 -13.12
C PRO A 332 0.76 -4.08 -11.72
N ILE A 333 -0.03 -3.64 -10.76
CA ILE A 333 -0.08 -4.14 -9.38
C ILE A 333 -1.47 -4.69 -9.06
N HIS A 334 -1.67 -5.20 -7.84
CA HIS A 334 -2.96 -5.72 -7.36
C HIS A 334 -3.48 -6.96 -8.10
N TRP A 335 -2.56 -7.79 -8.60
CA TRP A 335 -2.90 -9.05 -9.29
C TRP A 335 -1.91 -10.17 -8.92
N GLY A 336 -2.20 -11.40 -9.34
CA GLY A 336 -1.26 -12.52 -9.27
C GLY A 336 -0.91 -13.02 -7.86
N THR A 337 -1.53 -12.46 -6.82
CA THR A 337 -1.05 -12.61 -5.44
C THR A 337 -2.12 -13.09 -4.47
N PHE A 338 -3.32 -12.51 -4.49
CA PHE A 338 -4.47 -12.97 -3.70
C PHE A 338 -5.69 -13.13 -4.61
N ASP A 339 -6.52 -14.14 -4.35
CA ASP A 339 -7.81 -14.32 -5.04
C ASP A 339 -8.90 -13.48 -4.34
N LEU A 340 -9.13 -12.27 -4.86
CA LEU A 340 -10.04 -11.27 -4.27
C LEU A 340 -11.32 -11.03 -5.08
N ALA A 341 -11.41 -11.56 -6.30
CA ALA A 341 -12.52 -11.34 -7.22
C ALA A 341 -12.81 -12.61 -8.06
N PRO A 342 -13.96 -12.69 -8.76
CA PRO A 342 -14.33 -13.91 -9.49
C PRO A 342 -13.66 -14.09 -10.86
N HIS A 343 -12.72 -13.22 -11.26
CA HIS A 343 -11.94 -13.38 -12.49
C HIS A 343 -10.81 -14.42 -12.31
N PRO A 344 -10.32 -15.05 -13.39
CA PRO A 344 -9.10 -15.86 -13.36
C PRO A 344 -7.89 -15.11 -12.79
N TRP A 345 -6.97 -15.81 -12.10
CA TRP A 345 -5.87 -15.17 -11.38
C TRP A 345 -4.88 -14.43 -12.31
N GLU A 346 -4.72 -14.93 -13.53
CA GLU A 346 -3.81 -14.41 -14.55
C GLU A 346 -4.46 -13.39 -15.51
N GLU A 347 -5.79 -13.37 -15.59
CA GLU A 347 -6.54 -12.52 -16.53
C GLU A 347 -6.20 -11.02 -16.43
N PRO A 348 -5.98 -10.43 -15.24
CA PRO A 348 -5.54 -9.04 -15.13
C PRO A 348 -4.31 -8.71 -15.99
N ALA A 349 -3.26 -9.54 -15.94
CA ALA A 349 -2.04 -9.28 -16.69
C ALA A 349 -2.21 -9.51 -18.19
N GLU A 350 -2.96 -10.54 -18.59
CA GLU A 350 -3.31 -10.77 -20.01
C GLU A 350 -3.99 -9.55 -20.61
N ARG A 351 -5.04 -9.06 -19.95
CA ARG A 351 -5.82 -7.92 -20.42
C ARG A 351 -5.03 -6.62 -20.37
N THR A 352 -4.21 -6.38 -19.34
CA THR A 352 -3.35 -5.19 -19.29
C THR A 352 -2.34 -5.19 -20.42
N VAL A 353 -1.68 -6.31 -20.71
CA VAL A 353 -0.71 -6.38 -21.82
C VAL A 353 -1.39 -6.16 -23.17
N ALA A 354 -2.55 -6.79 -23.39
CA ALA A 354 -3.32 -6.60 -24.62
C ALA A 354 -3.76 -5.14 -24.80
N ALA A 355 -4.34 -4.54 -23.75
CA ALA A 355 -4.78 -3.14 -23.76
C ALA A 355 -3.62 -2.15 -23.93
N ALA A 356 -2.49 -2.39 -23.25
CA ALA A 356 -1.30 -1.56 -23.38
C ALA A 356 -0.72 -1.63 -24.80
N HIS A 357 -0.64 -2.82 -25.38
CA HIS A 357 -0.21 -3.01 -26.76
C HIS A 357 -1.13 -2.25 -27.74
N ALA A 358 -2.45 -2.40 -27.61
CA ALA A 358 -3.42 -1.71 -28.45
C ALA A 358 -3.33 -0.18 -28.34
N ALA A 359 -2.97 0.34 -27.15
CA ALA A 359 -2.86 1.76 -26.88
C ALA A 359 -1.45 2.36 -27.12
N GLY A 360 -0.47 1.55 -27.53
CA GLY A 360 0.92 1.98 -27.68
C GLY A 360 1.60 2.36 -26.35
N VAL A 361 1.15 1.78 -25.23
CA VAL A 361 1.67 2.02 -23.89
C VAL A 361 2.78 1.02 -23.57
N THR A 362 3.91 1.52 -23.05
CA THR A 362 4.99 0.67 -22.55
C THR A 362 4.60 0.10 -21.19
N VAL A 363 4.71 -1.22 -21.03
CA VAL A 363 4.36 -1.94 -19.80
C VAL A 363 5.51 -2.82 -19.32
N ALA A 364 5.77 -2.84 -18.01
CA ALA A 364 6.71 -3.76 -17.38
C ALA A 364 5.97 -4.75 -16.47
N VAL A 365 6.04 -6.04 -16.81
CA VAL A 365 5.38 -7.13 -16.06
C VAL A 365 6.41 -8.15 -15.55
N PRO A 366 7.36 -7.73 -14.68
CA PRO A 366 8.37 -8.65 -14.15
C PRO A 366 7.74 -9.75 -13.30
N ARG A 367 8.48 -10.85 -13.11
CA ARG A 367 8.14 -11.83 -12.07
C ARG A 367 8.20 -11.15 -10.69
N PRO A 368 7.36 -11.55 -9.72
CA PRO A 368 7.47 -11.03 -8.36
C PRO A 368 8.90 -11.17 -7.84
N GLY A 369 9.43 -10.10 -7.25
CA GLY A 369 10.77 -10.02 -6.70
C GLY A 369 11.85 -9.55 -7.66
N LYS A 370 11.62 -9.55 -8.98
CA LYS A 370 12.68 -9.16 -9.93
C LYS A 370 12.83 -7.64 -9.99
N PRO A 371 13.98 -7.07 -9.58
CA PRO A 371 14.23 -5.64 -9.69
C PRO A 371 14.44 -5.23 -11.16
N PHE A 372 14.07 -4.00 -11.48
CA PHE A 372 14.37 -3.37 -12.78
C PHE A 372 14.38 -1.84 -12.67
N GLU A 373 15.03 -1.18 -13.61
CA GLU A 373 15.04 0.27 -13.72
C GLU A 373 14.04 0.73 -14.80
N PRO A 374 13.11 1.66 -14.52
CA PRO A 374 12.15 2.14 -15.52
C PRO A 374 12.78 2.80 -16.75
N ALA A 375 14.03 3.27 -16.65
CA ALA A 375 14.78 3.82 -17.78
C ALA A 375 15.17 2.76 -18.83
N ASP A 376 15.22 1.48 -18.45
CA ASP A 376 15.49 0.33 -19.31
C ASP A 376 14.58 -0.84 -18.89
N PRO A 377 13.27 -0.77 -19.21
CA PRO A 377 12.32 -1.76 -18.74
C PRO A 377 12.58 -3.13 -19.39
N PRO A 378 12.40 -4.23 -18.65
CA PRO A 378 12.61 -5.56 -19.20
C PRO A 378 11.59 -5.85 -20.32
N PRO A 379 11.94 -6.69 -21.30
CA PRO A 379 10.99 -7.13 -22.30
C PRO A 379 9.82 -7.86 -21.64
N VAL A 380 8.61 -7.63 -22.17
CA VAL A 380 7.38 -8.28 -21.68
C VAL A 380 7.49 -9.78 -21.90
N LYS A 381 7.49 -10.54 -20.80
CA LYS A 381 7.43 -12.01 -20.80
C LYS A 381 6.14 -12.45 -20.13
N LEU A 382 5.34 -13.26 -20.83
CA LEU A 382 4.06 -13.75 -20.34
C LEU A 382 4.24 -14.94 -19.39
N TRP A 383 5.02 -14.76 -18.31
CA TRP A 383 5.48 -15.85 -17.43
C TRP A 383 4.34 -16.57 -16.72
N TRP A 384 3.19 -15.91 -16.52
CA TRP A 384 2.02 -16.50 -15.85
C TRP A 384 1.36 -17.58 -16.70
N ARG A 385 1.46 -17.51 -18.04
CA ARG A 385 0.92 -18.54 -18.95
C ARG A 385 1.55 -19.91 -18.71
N ALA A 386 2.80 -19.95 -18.25
CA ALA A 386 3.49 -21.22 -17.94
C ALA A 386 2.91 -21.97 -16.75
N VAL A 387 2.11 -21.30 -15.91
CA VAL A 387 1.53 -21.85 -14.67
C VAL A 387 0.03 -21.56 -14.55
N ALA A 388 -0.59 -21.05 -15.61
CA ALA A 388 -2.03 -20.93 -15.73
C ALA A 388 -2.64 -22.29 -16.11
N ALA A 389 -3.89 -22.54 -15.71
CA ALA A 389 -4.64 -23.64 -16.30
C ALA A 389 -5.03 -23.26 -17.73
N ALA A 390 -5.02 -24.23 -18.66
CA ALA A 390 -5.40 -23.97 -20.04
C ALA A 390 -6.87 -23.48 -20.10
N PRO A 391 -7.19 -22.44 -20.88
CA PRO A 391 -8.58 -22.02 -21.07
C PRO A 391 -9.38 -23.17 -21.69
N SER A 392 -10.60 -23.41 -21.22
CA SER A 392 -11.54 -24.26 -21.94
C SER A 392 -12.08 -23.51 -23.17
N GLY A 393 -11.34 -23.57 -24.29
CA GLY A 393 -11.82 -23.12 -25.60
C GLY A 393 -11.90 -21.60 -25.82
N ALA A 394 -10.99 -20.79 -25.24
CA ALA A 394 -10.90 -19.36 -25.51
C ALA A 394 -9.61 -19.01 -26.28
N ASP A 395 -9.72 -18.12 -27.26
CA ASP A 395 -8.59 -17.52 -27.97
C ASP A 395 -7.69 -16.73 -27.00
N LEU A 396 -6.38 -16.74 -27.24
CA LEU A 396 -5.42 -15.98 -26.45
C LEU A 396 -5.68 -14.47 -26.63
N LEU A 397 -5.87 -13.72 -25.53
CA LEU A 397 -6.14 -12.28 -25.57
C LEU A 397 -4.95 -11.43 -26.05
N VAL A 398 -3.72 -11.93 -25.85
CA VAL A 398 -2.50 -11.29 -26.37
C VAL A 398 -2.08 -12.03 -27.65
N PRO A 399 -1.91 -11.33 -28.80
CA PRO A 399 -1.53 -11.92 -30.07
C PRO A 399 -0.23 -12.72 -30.02
N ASP A 400 -0.11 -13.72 -30.91
CA ASP A 400 1.15 -14.45 -31.12
C ASP A 400 2.24 -13.50 -31.64
N GLY A 401 3.31 -13.34 -30.85
CA GLY A 401 4.41 -12.41 -31.14
C GLY A 401 5.17 -11.95 -29.89
N LEU A 402 4.51 -11.96 -28.73
CA LEU A 402 5.17 -11.82 -27.43
C LEU A 402 5.60 -13.20 -26.93
N ALA A 403 6.91 -13.38 -26.70
CA ALA A 403 7.47 -14.68 -26.36
C ALA A 403 6.89 -15.19 -25.02
N PRO A 404 6.40 -16.45 -24.95
CA PRO A 404 6.07 -17.07 -23.68
C PRO A 404 7.33 -17.06 -22.81
N GLY A 405 7.20 -16.56 -21.58
CA GLY A 405 8.32 -16.49 -20.66
C GLY A 405 8.72 -17.90 -20.23
N VAL A 406 9.78 -18.46 -20.81
CA VAL A 406 10.33 -19.75 -20.35
C VAL A 406 10.70 -19.64 -18.87
N PRO A 407 10.24 -20.53 -17.98
CA PRO A 407 10.75 -20.58 -16.62
C PRO A 407 12.25 -20.83 -16.67
N ASP A 408 13.05 -19.95 -16.06
CA ASP A 408 14.44 -20.27 -15.78
C ASP A 408 14.39 -21.49 -14.85
N SER A 409 14.94 -22.63 -15.29
CA SER A 409 14.71 -23.99 -14.78
C SER A 409 14.26 -24.13 -13.31
N PRO A 410 13.27 -24.99 -12.98
CA PRO A 410 12.79 -25.24 -11.62
C PRO A 410 13.76 -26.05 -10.72
N ALA A 411 15.06 -26.06 -11.02
CA ALA A 411 16.04 -26.91 -10.35
C ALA A 411 16.68 -26.25 -9.12
N ALA A 412 15.89 -25.76 -8.15
CA ALA A 412 16.37 -25.43 -6.80
C ALA A 412 15.23 -25.15 -5.80
N LEU A 413 14.18 -25.97 -5.74
CA LEU A 413 13.18 -25.88 -4.65
C LEU A 413 12.92 -27.24 -4.02
N THR A 414 13.96 -27.84 -3.45
CA THR A 414 13.74 -28.68 -2.27
C THR A 414 13.48 -27.75 -1.09
N ALA A 415 12.21 -27.51 -0.78
CA ALA A 415 11.85 -26.86 0.48
C ALA A 415 12.38 -27.70 1.65
N PRO A 416 13.19 -27.17 2.57
CA PRO A 416 13.36 -27.83 3.85
C PRO A 416 12.00 -27.78 4.54
N ARG A 417 11.50 -28.93 5.02
CA ARG A 417 10.32 -28.96 5.90
C ARG A 417 10.55 -27.96 7.03
N ALA A 418 9.78 -26.87 7.03
CA ALA A 418 9.79 -25.89 8.10
C ALA A 418 9.43 -26.60 9.41
N ARG A 419 10.43 -26.81 10.27
CA ARG A 419 10.19 -27.13 11.68
C ARG A 419 9.59 -25.89 12.31
N THR A 420 8.37 -26.02 12.82
CA THR A 420 7.73 -25.03 13.68
C THR A 420 8.66 -24.64 14.83
N PRO A 421 8.98 -23.35 15.05
CA PRO A 421 9.71 -22.94 16.24
C PRO A 421 8.80 -23.13 17.44
N ARG A 422 9.16 -24.02 18.36
CA ARG A 422 8.55 -24.07 19.69
C ARG A 422 9.14 -22.93 20.52
N TRP A 423 8.31 -21.94 20.85
CA TRP A 423 8.65 -20.95 21.89
C TRP A 423 8.78 -21.65 23.26
N PRO A 424 9.80 -21.33 24.07
CA PRO A 424 9.86 -21.80 25.45
C PRO A 424 8.84 -21.02 26.31
N PRO A 425 8.26 -21.63 27.35
CA PRO A 425 7.33 -20.95 28.24
C PRO A 425 8.03 -19.87 29.08
N PRO A 426 7.32 -18.80 29.48
CA PRO A 426 7.92 -17.68 30.20
C PRO A 426 8.37 -18.09 31.61
N GLY A 427 9.66 -17.90 31.88
CA GLY A 427 10.27 -18.10 33.19
C GLY A 427 9.95 -16.96 34.18
N ARG A 428 9.76 -17.34 35.45
CA ARG A 428 9.49 -16.48 36.61
C ARG A 428 10.61 -15.43 36.85
N PRO A 429 10.31 -14.29 37.51
CA PRO A 429 11.28 -13.20 37.67
C PRO A 429 12.39 -13.56 38.66
N ALA A 430 13.64 -13.30 38.26
CA ALA A 430 14.81 -13.49 39.09
C ALA A 430 14.90 -12.43 40.20
N ARG A 431 15.10 -12.90 41.44
CA ARG A 431 15.32 -12.09 42.63
C ARG A 431 16.66 -11.35 42.57
N ARG A 432 16.64 -10.10 43.03
CA ARG A 432 17.81 -9.28 43.37
C ARG A 432 18.79 -10.04 44.27
N ALA A 433 20.06 -10.05 43.89
CA ALA A 433 21.18 -10.38 44.77
C ALA A 433 22.15 -9.19 44.88
N ARG A 434 22.68 -9.04 46.09
CA ARG A 434 23.34 -7.87 46.66
C ARG A 434 24.79 -7.75 46.18
N ARG A 435 25.26 -6.50 46.02
CA ARG A 435 26.68 -6.15 45.93
C ARG A 435 27.38 -6.29 47.28
N ARG A 436 28.64 -6.75 47.29
CA ARG A 436 29.71 -6.31 48.20
C ARG A 436 31.11 -6.49 47.54
N PRO A 437 32.16 -5.79 48.03
CA PRO A 437 33.24 -5.22 47.20
C PRO A 437 34.67 -5.70 47.52
N GLY A 438 35.64 -5.29 46.67
CA GLY A 438 37.11 -5.35 46.90
C GLY A 438 37.84 -6.19 45.85
N ARG A 439 39.06 -5.91 45.38
CA ARG A 439 40.12 -4.93 45.70
C ARG A 439 41.15 -4.91 44.54
N HIS A 440 41.77 -3.74 44.34
CA HIS A 440 43.14 -3.41 43.90
C HIS A 440 43.88 -4.16 42.78
N GLY A 441 44.48 -3.36 41.87
CA GLY A 441 45.66 -3.75 41.10
C GLY A 441 46.09 -2.77 39.99
N GLN A 442 46.68 -1.64 40.40
CA GLN A 442 47.85 -0.96 39.80
C GLN A 442 47.90 -0.64 38.28
N ALA A 443 48.06 0.66 37.99
CA ALA A 443 48.64 1.24 36.78
C ALA A 443 50.19 1.22 36.87
N PRO A 444 50.96 1.46 35.80
CA PRO A 444 51.08 2.76 35.11
C PRO A 444 50.98 2.59 33.57
N GLY A 445 50.79 3.59 32.71
CA GLY A 445 50.97 5.02 32.74
C GLY A 445 51.50 5.39 31.35
N HIS A 446 50.85 6.30 30.62
CA HIS A 446 51.51 7.19 29.66
C HIS A 446 50.54 8.30 29.24
N GLN A 447 50.92 9.52 29.60
CA GLN A 447 50.35 10.76 29.10
C GLN A 447 50.84 11.01 27.67
N VAL A 448 49.94 11.40 26.76
CA VAL A 448 50.21 12.52 25.84
C VAL A 448 48.91 13.30 25.64
N ARG A 449 48.93 14.55 26.09
CA ARG A 449 47.95 15.59 25.78
C ARG A 449 48.20 16.11 24.37
N ARG A 450 47.16 16.33 23.55
CA ARG A 450 47.11 17.49 22.64
C ARG A 450 45.69 18.07 22.57
N ARG A 451 45.63 19.38 22.86
CA ARG A 451 44.47 20.28 22.79
C ARG A 451 44.13 20.64 21.33
N PRO A 452 42.91 21.14 21.06
CA PRO A 452 42.48 21.62 19.75
C PRO A 452 42.90 23.07 19.52
N PRO A 453 42.92 23.59 18.27
CA PRO A 453 42.97 25.02 18.05
C PRO A 453 41.56 25.60 17.88
N ARG A 454 41.31 26.71 18.58
CA ARG A 454 40.28 27.71 18.25
C ARG A 454 40.97 29.04 17.88
N PHE A 455 40.23 29.81 17.07
CA PHE A 455 40.25 31.27 16.87
C PHE A 455 41.28 31.92 15.93
N ARG A 456 40.76 32.66 14.93
CA ARG A 456 40.69 34.13 14.99
C ARG A 456 39.67 34.73 13.99
N GLU A 457 38.87 35.67 14.49
CA GLU A 457 38.11 36.68 13.74
C GLU A 457 39.01 37.85 13.33
N ALA A 458 38.69 38.52 12.21
CA ALA A 458 38.84 39.96 12.02
C ALA A 458 37.94 40.46 10.85
N ARG A 459 37.07 41.45 11.14
CA ARG A 459 36.31 42.32 10.20
C ARG A 459 37.09 43.67 10.02
N PRO A 460 36.54 44.74 9.39
CA PRO A 460 35.96 44.94 8.05
C PRO A 460 36.64 46.11 7.28
N GLY A 461 36.29 46.33 5.99
CA GLY A 461 36.69 47.53 5.23
C GLY A 461 35.59 48.01 4.26
N ARG A 462 35.13 49.26 4.43
CA ARG A 462 34.15 49.99 3.60
C ARG A 462 34.85 51.02 2.68
N ARG A 463 34.27 51.29 1.50
CA ARG A 463 33.99 52.61 0.81
C ARG A 463 33.77 52.30 -0.69
N ALA A 464 32.63 52.50 -1.36
CA ALA A 464 31.73 53.66 -1.55
C ALA A 464 32.18 54.67 -2.63
N ARG A 465 31.41 54.76 -3.73
CA ARG A 465 31.05 55.92 -4.61
C ARG A 465 30.67 55.40 -6.01
N THR A 466 29.74 55.92 -6.82
CA THR A 466 28.58 56.84 -6.73
C THR A 466 27.82 56.71 -8.08
N VAL A 467 26.54 57.08 -8.08
CA VAL A 467 25.52 57.03 -9.16
C VAL A 467 25.71 58.17 -10.21
N PRO A 468 24.97 58.23 -11.36
CA PRO A 468 23.60 58.79 -11.37
C PRO A 468 22.53 58.07 -12.23
N ARG A 469 21.27 58.35 -11.86
CA ARG A 469 19.94 58.03 -12.44
C ARG A 469 19.59 58.96 -13.63
N PRO A 470 18.57 58.65 -14.48
CA PRO A 470 17.13 58.95 -14.24
C PRO A 470 16.21 57.81 -14.78
N GLY A 471 14.89 57.71 -14.58
CA GLY A 471 13.86 58.53 -13.96
C GLY A 471 12.51 57.76 -13.94
N ARG A 472 11.63 58.22 -13.04
CA ARG A 472 10.27 57.80 -12.64
C ARG A 472 9.29 57.28 -13.72
N ARG A 473 8.44 56.31 -13.34
CA ARG A 473 6.96 56.43 -13.22
C ARG A 473 6.39 55.23 -12.43
N GLY A 474 5.59 55.50 -11.40
CA GLY A 474 4.87 54.51 -10.59
C GLY A 474 3.44 54.28 -11.10
N PRO A 475 2.71 53.29 -10.55
CA PRO A 475 1.38 52.88 -11.01
C PRO A 475 0.27 53.69 -10.32
N PRO A 476 -0.95 53.78 -10.91
CA PRO A 476 -2.09 54.33 -10.20
C PRO A 476 -2.81 53.27 -9.35
N VAL A 477 -3.32 53.78 -8.23
CA VAL A 477 -4.13 53.13 -7.19
C VAL A 477 -5.62 53.17 -7.57
N LEU A 478 -6.36 52.15 -7.13
CA LEU A 478 -7.82 52.01 -7.20
C LEU A 478 -8.56 53.00 -6.28
N THR A 479 -9.70 53.52 -6.74
CA THR A 479 -10.84 53.92 -5.88
C THR A 479 -12.18 53.60 -6.58
N PRO A 480 -13.22 53.18 -5.85
CA PRO A 480 -14.55 52.86 -6.39
C PRO A 480 -15.55 54.03 -6.27
N ALA A 481 -16.45 54.13 -7.24
CA ALA A 481 -17.75 54.79 -7.18
C ALA A 481 -18.66 53.95 -8.10
N GLY A 482 -19.79 53.38 -7.68
CA GLY A 482 -20.96 54.06 -7.17
C GLY A 482 -21.92 54.33 -8.34
N GLY A 483 -22.82 53.40 -8.64
CA GLY A 483 -23.80 53.53 -9.72
C GLY A 483 -24.84 52.41 -9.72
N SER A 484 -26.00 52.69 -9.13
CA SER A 484 -27.21 51.87 -9.13
C SER A 484 -28.05 52.20 -10.35
N SER A 485 -28.49 51.19 -11.12
CA SER A 485 -29.81 51.21 -11.77
C SER A 485 -30.22 49.81 -12.26
N ARG A 486 -31.46 49.47 -11.94
CA ARG A 486 -32.25 48.33 -12.43
C ARG A 486 -32.63 48.54 -13.90
N LEU A 487 -32.80 47.47 -14.67
CA LEU A 487 -34.07 47.03 -15.29
C LEU A 487 -33.81 46.00 -16.41
N THR A 488 -34.73 45.03 -16.46
CA THR A 488 -34.99 43.96 -17.45
C THR A 488 -34.00 42.82 -17.59
#